data_AF-A0A7L1ZAG5-F1
#
_entry.id   AF-A0A7L1ZAG5-F1
#
_cell.length_a   1.000
_cell.length_b   1.000
_cell.length_c   1.000
_cell.angle_alpha   90.00
_cell.angle_beta   90.00
_cell.angle_gamma   90.00
#
_symmetry.space_group_name_H-M   'P 1'
#
loop_
_entity.id
_entity.type
_entity.pdbx_description
1 polymer ?
#
loop_
_entity_poly.entity_id
_entity_poly.type
_entity_poly.pdbx_seq_one_letter_code
_entity_poly.pdbx_strand_id
1 'polypeptide(L)'
;QVEVAKKHIAYHMDKFGYRKPNVEFLHGYMEKLGDAGLADESYDIVISNCVINLAPDKRAVLREAFRVLKPGGEMYFSDVYSSQRLSETIRKHRVLWGECLGGALYWRDLYSIAEEVGFSPPCLVTASPITISNKELEGIIGDCRFVSATFRLFKVLGSSWAGPGQAIYNGGIVGHERELVFDANFTFKEGEVVDVDAEMAAILQSSRFADEFLIRAGGANAAALQGCC
;
A
#
# COMPACT_ATOMS: atom_id res chain seq x y z
N GLN A 1 -10.37 -14.18 -18.69
CA GLN A 1 -9.17 -14.00 -17.85
C GLN A 1 -9.08 -15.08 -16.77
N VAL A 2 -10.06 -15.20 -15.86
CA VAL A 2 -10.09 -16.26 -14.81
C VAL A 2 -9.92 -17.68 -15.36
N GLU A 3 -10.66 -18.03 -16.41
CA GLU A 3 -10.55 -19.38 -17.03
C GLU A 3 -9.17 -19.65 -17.64
N VAL A 4 -8.49 -18.61 -18.15
CA VAL A 4 -7.12 -18.75 -18.65
C VAL A 4 -6.17 -19.00 -17.48
N ALA A 5 -6.32 -18.27 -16.37
CA ALA A 5 -5.50 -18.47 -15.18
C ALA A 5 -5.65 -19.89 -14.60
N LYS A 6 -6.90 -20.38 -14.47
CA LYS A 6 -7.20 -21.73 -13.98
C LYS A 6 -6.57 -22.83 -14.84
N LYS A 7 -6.60 -22.68 -16.17
CA LYS A 7 -5.98 -23.64 -17.11
C LYS A 7 -4.47 -23.82 -16.90
N HIS A 8 -3.78 -22.82 -16.34
CA HIS A 8 -2.33 -22.86 -16.16
C HIS A 8 -1.88 -23.26 -14.76
N ILE A 9 -2.79 -23.64 -13.85
CA ILE A 9 -2.43 -24.06 -12.49
C ILE A 9 -1.45 -25.24 -12.51
N ALA A 10 -1.80 -26.32 -13.24
CA ALA A 10 -0.97 -27.53 -13.30
C ALA A 10 0.43 -27.26 -13.85
N TYR A 11 0.53 -26.40 -14.87
CA TYR A 11 1.81 -25.99 -15.44
C TYR A 11 2.72 -25.30 -14.41
N HIS A 12 2.19 -24.36 -13.62
CA HIS A 12 2.99 -23.67 -12.61
C HIS A 12 3.32 -24.56 -11.42
N MET A 13 2.43 -25.49 -11.05
CA MET A 13 2.71 -26.49 -10.02
C MET A 13 3.92 -27.34 -10.40
N ASP A 14 3.97 -27.85 -11.62
CA ASP A 14 5.10 -28.62 -12.14
C ASP A 14 6.39 -27.78 -12.16
N LYS A 15 6.32 -26.58 -12.75
CA LYS A 15 7.45 -25.66 -12.87
C LYS A 15 8.09 -25.26 -11.54
N PHE A 16 7.28 -25.13 -10.48
CA PHE A 16 7.74 -24.70 -9.16
C PHE A 16 7.79 -25.81 -8.11
N GLY A 17 7.50 -27.07 -8.50
CA GLY A 17 7.62 -28.24 -7.61
C GLY A 17 6.53 -28.38 -6.54
N TYR A 18 5.34 -27.80 -6.75
CA TYR A 18 4.22 -27.89 -5.81
C TYR A 18 3.36 -29.13 -6.05
N ARG A 19 3.09 -29.91 -4.99
CA ARG A 19 2.20 -31.09 -5.05
C ARG A 19 0.71 -30.75 -5.01
N LYS A 20 0.37 -29.58 -4.46
CA LYS A 20 -0.99 -29.03 -4.37
C LYS A 20 -0.93 -27.56 -4.77
N PRO A 21 -2.00 -27.00 -5.37
CA PRO A 21 -2.02 -25.58 -5.70
C PRO A 21 -1.95 -24.74 -4.42
N ASN A 22 -1.18 -23.66 -4.47
CA ASN A 22 -1.13 -22.60 -3.46
C ASN A 22 -1.79 -21.29 -3.97
N VAL A 23 -2.55 -21.38 -5.06
CA VAL A 23 -3.27 -20.27 -5.68
C VAL A 23 -4.73 -20.66 -5.92
N GLU A 24 -5.61 -19.69 -5.80
CA GLU A 24 -7.03 -19.82 -6.12
C GLU A 24 -7.46 -18.60 -6.96
N PHE A 25 -8.32 -18.84 -7.95
CA PHE A 25 -8.84 -17.78 -8.83
C PHE A 25 -10.35 -17.68 -8.67
N LEU A 26 -10.78 -16.56 -8.10
CA LEU A 26 -12.18 -16.24 -7.83
C LEU A 26 -12.69 -15.25 -8.87
N HIS A 27 -13.97 -15.37 -9.21
CA HIS A 27 -14.65 -14.42 -10.08
C HIS A 27 -15.58 -13.55 -9.23
N GLY A 28 -15.36 -12.24 -9.24
CA GLY A 28 -16.14 -11.30 -8.43
C GLY A 28 -15.74 -9.85 -8.68
N TYR A 29 -16.38 -8.96 -7.94
CA TYR A 29 -16.09 -7.52 -7.95
C TYR A 29 -15.16 -7.18 -6.78
N MET A 30 -14.16 -6.34 -7.02
CA MET A 30 -13.22 -5.89 -5.98
C MET A 30 -13.90 -5.03 -4.89
N GLU A 31 -15.04 -4.45 -5.21
CA GLU A 31 -15.91 -3.72 -4.28
C GLU A 31 -16.72 -4.63 -3.35
N LYS A 32 -16.73 -5.96 -3.61
CA LYS A 32 -17.53 -6.96 -2.91
C LYS A 32 -16.80 -8.30 -2.82
N LEU A 33 -15.61 -8.31 -2.23
CA LEU A 33 -14.82 -9.52 -2.03
C LEU A 33 -15.56 -10.57 -1.18
N GLY A 34 -16.46 -10.14 -0.29
CA GLY A 34 -17.30 -11.04 0.50
C GLY A 34 -18.21 -11.92 -0.37
N ASP A 35 -18.80 -11.37 -1.44
CA ASP A 35 -19.63 -12.12 -2.40
C ASP A 35 -18.82 -13.19 -3.15
N ALA A 36 -17.51 -12.97 -3.29
CA ALA A 36 -16.58 -13.92 -3.89
C ALA A 36 -16.05 -14.96 -2.89
N GLY A 37 -16.42 -14.87 -1.61
CA GLY A 37 -16.06 -15.82 -0.56
C GLY A 37 -14.83 -15.46 0.27
N LEU A 38 -14.28 -14.24 0.15
CA LEU A 38 -13.11 -13.83 0.93
C LEU A 38 -13.52 -13.45 2.36
N ALA A 39 -12.95 -14.19 3.32
CA ALA A 39 -13.21 -14.01 4.74
C ALA A 39 -12.53 -12.75 5.32
N ASP A 40 -13.12 -12.21 6.36
CA ASP A 40 -12.52 -11.14 7.18
C ASP A 40 -11.18 -11.63 7.75
N GLU A 41 -10.22 -10.70 7.87
CA GLU A 41 -8.97 -10.90 8.61
C GLU A 41 -8.22 -12.21 8.26
N SER A 42 -8.18 -12.55 6.97
CA SER A 42 -7.63 -13.82 6.51
C SER A 42 -6.39 -13.69 5.64
N TYR A 43 -6.07 -12.47 5.18
CA TYR A 43 -4.94 -12.20 4.27
C TYR A 43 -3.89 -11.31 4.93
N ASP A 44 -2.62 -11.63 4.69
CA ASP A 44 -1.48 -10.83 5.18
C ASP A 44 -1.18 -9.64 4.26
N ILE A 45 -1.35 -9.83 2.94
CA ILE A 45 -1.05 -8.82 1.92
C ILE A 45 -2.13 -8.82 0.84
N VAL A 46 -2.65 -7.63 0.50
CA VAL A 46 -3.47 -7.39 -0.68
C VAL A 46 -2.63 -6.62 -1.70
N ILE A 47 -2.54 -7.12 -2.93
CA ILE A 47 -1.82 -6.44 -4.01
C ILE A 47 -2.75 -6.02 -5.13
N SER A 48 -2.43 -4.92 -5.80
CA SER A 48 -3.16 -4.45 -6.99
C SER A 48 -2.24 -3.62 -7.89
N ASN A 49 -2.53 -3.64 -9.20
CA ASN A 49 -1.81 -2.85 -10.18
C ASN A 49 -2.78 -2.28 -11.22
N CYS A 50 -2.90 -0.96 -11.28
CA CYS A 50 -3.61 -0.18 -12.31
C CYS A 50 -5.11 -0.50 -12.53
N VAL A 51 -5.80 -1.14 -11.56
CA VAL A 51 -7.22 -1.51 -11.71
C VAL A 51 -8.16 -0.74 -10.79
N ILE A 52 -7.68 -0.16 -9.69
CA ILE A 52 -8.55 0.53 -8.71
C ILE A 52 -9.15 1.79 -9.33
N ASN A 53 -8.42 2.45 -10.21
CA ASN A 53 -8.93 3.60 -10.95
C ASN A 53 -10.14 3.30 -11.86
N LEU A 54 -10.31 2.04 -12.27
CA LEU A 54 -11.46 1.59 -13.05
C LEU A 54 -12.69 1.27 -12.17
N ALA A 55 -12.52 1.17 -10.85
CA ALA A 55 -13.60 0.95 -9.90
C ALA A 55 -14.54 2.18 -9.85
N PRO A 56 -15.87 1.98 -9.97
CA PRO A 56 -16.85 3.04 -9.72
C PRO A 56 -16.80 3.56 -8.28
N ASP A 57 -16.58 2.67 -7.32
CA ASP A 57 -16.47 3.01 -5.89
C ASP A 57 -15.13 2.57 -5.30
N LYS A 58 -14.13 3.45 -5.39
CA LYS A 58 -12.80 3.26 -4.82
C LYS A 58 -12.83 3.11 -3.29
N ARG A 59 -13.80 3.75 -2.60
CA ARG A 59 -13.93 3.62 -1.14
C ARG A 59 -14.37 2.21 -0.78
N ALA A 60 -15.29 1.62 -1.53
CA ALA A 60 -15.69 0.23 -1.33
C ALA A 60 -14.52 -0.73 -1.54
N VAL A 61 -13.68 -0.52 -2.57
CA VAL A 61 -12.47 -1.34 -2.79
C VAL A 61 -11.53 -1.29 -1.60
N LEU A 62 -11.19 -0.08 -1.12
CA LEU A 62 -10.28 0.06 0.04
C LEU A 62 -10.91 -0.53 1.31
N ARG A 63 -12.23 -0.37 1.52
CA ARG A 63 -12.94 -0.98 2.65
C ARG A 63 -12.90 -2.51 2.61
N GLU A 64 -13.12 -3.11 1.45
CA GLU A 64 -13.03 -4.56 1.30
C GLU A 64 -11.60 -5.07 1.49
N ALA A 65 -10.59 -4.35 0.96
CA ALA A 65 -9.20 -4.67 1.22
C ALA A 65 -8.88 -4.63 2.73
N PHE A 66 -9.34 -3.59 3.43
CA PHE A 66 -9.16 -3.48 4.88
C PHE A 66 -9.86 -4.61 5.65
N ARG A 67 -11.09 -4.97 5.27
CA ARG A 67 -11.87 -6.04 5.91
C ARG A 67 -11.13 -7.38 5.83
N VAL A 68 -10.64 -7.75 4.65
CA VAL A 68 -10.02 -9.06 4.43
C VAL A 68 -8.60 -9.15 5.00
N LEU A 69 -7.93 -8.01 5.21
CA LEU A 69 -6.60 -7.98 5.83
C LEU A 69 -6.66 -8.34 7.31
N LYS A 70 -5.70 -9.16 7.75
CA LYS A 70 -5.41 -9.39 9.17
C LYS A 70 -4.96 -8.08 9.84
N PRO A 71 -5.12 -7.95 11.17
CA PRO A 71 -4.36 -6.95 11.93
C PRO A 71 -2.87 -7.06 11.60
N GLY A 72 -2.22 -5.93 11.27
CA GLY A 72 -0.83 -5.90 10.81
C GLY A 72 -0.61 -6.17 9.32
N GLY A 73 -1.67 -6.58 8.60
CA GLY A 73 -1.62 -6.80 7.17
C GLY A 73 -1.49 -5.49 6.38
N GLU A 74 -1.06 -5.58 5.13
CA GLU A 74 -0.89 -4.41 4.26
C GLU A 74 -1.58 -4.56 2.90
N MET A 75 -2.03 -3.43 2.37
CA MET A 75 -2.34 -3.26 0.96
C MET A 75 -1.14 -2.60 0.26
N TYR A 76 -0.49 -3.33 -0.65
CA TYR A 76 0.67 -2.87 -1.42
C TYR A 76 0.28 -2.78 -2.90
N PHE A 77 0.15 -1.57 -3.44
CA PHE A 77 -0.43 -1.40 -4.77
C PHE A 77 0.12 -0.23 -5.55
N SER A 78 0.07 -0.34 -6.88
CA SER A 78 0.46 0.71 -7.82
C SER A 78 -0.76 1.17 -8.62
N ASP A 79 -0.96 2.49 -8.73
CA ASP A 79 -2.00 3.07 -9.59
C ASP A 79 -1.60 4.47 -10.08
N VAL A 80 -2.43 5.05 -10.95
CA VAL A 80 -2.27 6.41 -11.45
C VAL A 80 -2.94 7.43 -10.51
N TYR A 81 -2.23 8.51 -10.20
CA TYR A 81 -2.75 9.60 -9.40
C TYR A 81 -2.62 10.92 -10.12
N SER A 82 -3.59 11.80 -9.93
CA SER A 82 -3.60 13.14 -10.48
C SER A 82 -3.13 14.18 -9.46
N SER A 83 -2.54 15.27 -9.95
CA SER A 83 -2.13 16.42 -9.14
C SER A 83 -3.31 17.22 -8.57
N GLN A 84 -4.50 17.05 -9.13
CA GLN A 84 -5.74 17.73 -8.77
C GLN A 84 -6.96 16.87 -9.08
N ARG A 85 -8.13 17.23 -8.54
CA ARG A 85 -9.39 16.57 -8.91
C ARG A 85 -9.68 16.78 -10.39
N LEU A 86 -10.04 15.70 -11.08
CA LEU A 86 -10.26 15.71 -12.51
C LEU A 86 -11.56 16.46 -12.86
N SER A 87 -11.52 17.25 -13.94
CA SER A 87 -12.73 17.86 -14.50
C SER A 87 -13.63 16.79 -15.12
N GLU A 88 -14.93 17.08 -15.22
CA GLU A 88 -15.88 16.16 -15.88
C GLU A 88 -15.49 15.86 -17.33
N THR A 89 -14.85 16.81 -18.01
CA THR A 89 -14.28 16.63 -19.36
C THR A 89 -13.25 15.50 -19.38
N ILE A 90 -12.30 15.51 -18.44
CA ILE A 90 -11.27 14.45 -18.34
C ILE A 90 -11.90 13.11 -17.96
N ARG A 91 -12.82 13.10 -16.97
CA ARG A 91 -13.45 11.88 -16.45
C ARG A 91 -14.27 11.13 -17.50
N LYS A 92 -14.95 11.84 -18.40
CA LYS A 92 -15.81 11.27 -19.45
C LYS A 92 -15.06 11.02 -20.76
N HIS A 93 -13.80 11.44 -20.87
CA HIS A 93 -13.04 11.26 -22.11
C HIS A 93 -12.65 9.79 -22.30
N ARG A 94 -13.18 9.15 -23.33
CA ARG A 94 -13.04 7.70 -23.56
C ARG A 94 -11.58 7.22 -23.65
N VAL A 95 -10.71 7.98 -24.32
CA VAL A 95 -9.29 7.62 -24.45
C VAL A 95 -8.59 7.70 -23.09
N LEU A 96 -8.67 8.85 -22.39
CA LEU A 96 -8.10 9.02 -21.06
C LEU A 96 -8.63 7.97 -20.07
N TRP A 97 -9.91 7.61 -20.14
CA TRP A 97 -10.47 6.55 -19.31
C TRP A 97 -9.84 5.18 -19.61
N GLY A 98 -9.69 4.83 -20.89
CA GLY A 98 -9.02 3.58 -21.31
C GLY A 98 -7.55 3.50 -20.92
N GLU A 99 -6.87 4.65 -20.83
CA GLU A 99 -5.48 4.77 -20.37
C GLU A 99 -5.35 4.87 -18.82
N CYS A 100 -6.44 4.58 -18.08
CA CYS A 100 -6.52 4.71 -16.61
C CYS A 100 -6.32 6.15 -16.07
N LEU A 101 -6.24 7.17 -16.93
CA LEU A 101 -6.06 8.57 -16.57
C LEU A 101 -7.39 9.24 -16.17
N GLY A 102 -8.48 8.93 -16.88
CA GLY A 102 -9.80 9.52 -16.64
C GLY A 102 -10.44 9.07 -15.31
N GLY A 103 -9.99 7.93 -14.79
CA GLY A 103 -10.39 7.40 -13.49
C GLY A 103 -9.43 7.75 -12.34
N ALA A 104 -8.32 8.45 -12.65
CA ALA A 104 -7.26 8.71 -11.69
C ALA A 104 -7.76 9.48 -10.47
N LEU A 105 -7.38 8.98 -9.29
CA LEU A 105 -7.72 9.61 -8.02
C LEU A 105 -6.77 10.81 -7.78
N TYR A 106 -7.33 11.90 -7.26
CA TYR A 106 -6.48 12.96 -6.71
C TYR A 106 -5.70 12.41 -5.53
N TRP A 107 -4.37 12.53 -5.53
CA TRP A 107 -3.53 11.86 -4.55
C TRP A 107 -3.90 12.18 -3.09
N ARG A 108 -4.38 13.38 -2.76
CA ARG A 108 -4.82 13.68 -1.37
C ARG A 108 -6.12 13.00 -1.00
N ASP A 109 -7.00 12.75 -1.96
CA ASP A 109 -8.23 12.01 -1.69
C ASP A 109 -7.92 10.56 -1.29
N LEU A 110 -6.76 9.99 -1.68
CA LEU A 110 -6.30 8.69 -1.15
C LEU A 110 -6.08 8.73 0.37
N TYR A 111 -5.39 9.77 0.87
CA TYR A 111 -5.12 9.93 2.30
C TYR A 111 -6.43 10.01 3.09
N SER A 112 -7.37 10.81 2.62
CA SER A 112 -8.69 10.95 3.26
C SER A 112 -9.49 9.64 3.25
N ILE A 113 -9.50 8.91 2.12
CA ILE A 113 -10.21 7.62 2.04
C ILE A 113 -9.54 6.56 2.93
N ALA A 114 -8.20 6.52 2.96
CA ALA A 114 -7.46 5.59 3.80
C ALA A 114 -7.80 5.80 5.29
N GLU A 115 -7.81 7.06 5.73
CA GLU A 115 -8.21 7.46 7.08
C GLU A 115 -9.67 7.11 7.38
N GLU A 116 -10.61 7.44 6.48
CA GLU A 116 -12.04 7.10 6.59
C GLU A 116 -12.28 5.58 6.76
N VAL A 117 -11.45 4.76 6.11
CA VAL A 117 -11.54 3.29 6.16
C VAL A 117 -10.85 2.71 7.40
N GLY A 118 -9.83 3.39 7.93
CA GLY A 118 -9.05 2.96 9.10
C GLY A 118 -7.65 2.42 8.80
N PHE A 119 -7.14 2.61 7.58
CA PHE A 119 -5.74 2.34 7.27
C PHE A 119 -4.80 3.37 7.93
N SER A 120 -3.53 2.99 8.11
CA SER A 120 -2.44 3.93 8.34
C SER A 120 -2.38 5.00 7.24
N PRO A 121 -1.75 6.16 7.49
CA PRO A 121 -1.37 7.08 6.43
C PRO A 121 -0.64 6.34 5.29
N PRO A 122 -0.98 6.58 4.01
CA PRO A 122 -0.31 5.98 2.88
C PRO A 122 1.20 6.24 2.86
N CYS A 123 2.01 5.18 2.82
CA CYS A 123 3.46 5.23 2.63
C CYS A 123 3.78 5.18 1.13
N LEU A 124 4.33 6.26 0.57
CA LEU A 124 4.73 6.31 -0.84
C LEU A 124 6.03 5.54 -1.05
N VAL A 125 6.02 4.43 -1.80
CA VAL A 125 7.23 3.66 -2.10
C VAL A 125 7.99 4.27 -3.27
N THR A 126 7.31 4.45 -4.40
CA THR A 126 7.89 5.00 -5.62
C THR A 126 6.84 5.82 -6.36
N ALA A 127 7.28 6.86 -7.07
CA ALA A 127 6.45 7.61 -7.99
C ALA A 127 7.23 7.91 -9.27
N SER A 128 6.57 7.84 -10.41
CA SER A 128 7.14 8.18 -11.71
C SER A 128 6.13 9.03 -12.51
N PRO A 129 6.54 10.19 -13.05
CA PRO A 129 5.67 11.01 -13.89
C PRO A 129 5.20 10.25 -15.13
N ILE A 130 3.94 10.45 -15.51
CA ILE A 130 3.40 9.95 -16.78
C ILE A 130 3.40 11.10 -17.78
N THR A 131 4.10 10.91 -18.89
CA THR A 131 4.14 11.89 -19.99
C THR A 131 3.06 11.57 -21.02
N ILE A 132 2.25 12.56 -21.36
CA ILE A 132 1.21 12.45 -22.39
C ILE A 132 1.73 13.22 -23.59
N SER A 133 2.15 12.51 -24.65
CA SER A 133 2.75 13.11 -25.84
C SER A 133 1.74 13.51 -26.93
N ASN A 134 0.46 13.19 -26.73
CA ASN A 134 -0.60 13.56 -27.65
C ASN A 134 -1.09 14.98 -27.35
N LYS A 135 -0.82 15.92 -28.27
CA LYS A 135 -1.19 17.34 -28.15
C LYS A 135 -2.67 17.60 -27.92
N GLU A 136 -3.55 16.77 -28.48
CA GLU A 136 -5.00 16.89 -28.25
C GLU A 136 -5.34 16.58 -26.79
N LEU A 137 -4.75 15.50 -26.25
CA LEU A 137 -4.94 15.11 -24.85
C LEU A 137 -4.28 16.12 -23.90
N GLU A 138 -3.12 16.69 -24.26
CA GLU A 138 -2.48 17.77 -23.51
C GLU A 138 -3.41 18.99 -23.34
N GLY A 139 -4.13 19.37 -24.40
CA GLY A 139 -5.13 20.44 -24.34
C GLY A 139 -6.30 20.13 -23.39
N ILE A 140 -6.69 18.86 -23.30
CA ILE A 140 -7.82 18.40 -22.46
C ILE A 140 -7.42 18.32 -20.99
N ILE A 141 -6.21 17.82 -20.69
CA ILE A 141 -5.71 17.69 -19.31
C ILE A 141 -5.27 19.04 -18.72
N GLY A 142 -4.85 19.99 -19.57
CA GLY A 142 -4.33 21.29 -19.14
C GLY A 142 -3.13 21.15 -18.19
N ASP A 143 -3.24 21.77 -17.02
CA ASP A 143 -2.19 21.73 -15.99
C ASP A 143 -2.25 20.48 -15.08
N CYS A 144 -3.22 19.60 -15.31
CA CYS A 144 -3.27 18.33 -14.59
C CYS A 144 -2.04 17.48 -14.93
N ARG A 145 -1.37 16.98 -13.89
CA ARG A 145 -0.21 16.09 -14.01
C ARG A 145 -0.57 14.74 -13.42
N PHE A 146 0.00 13.69 -14.00
CA PHE A 146 -0.25 12.31 -13.60
C PHE A 146 1.05 11.65 -13.17
N VAL A 147 0.96 10.81 -12.14
CA VAL A 147 2.06 9.98 -11.67
C VAL A 147 1.58 8.54 -11.55
N SER A 148 2.41 7.59 -11.96
CA SER A 148 2.28 6.20 -11.54
C SER A 148 2.96 6.09 -10.18
N ALA A 149 2.22 5.76 -9.13
CA ALA A 149 2.75 5.67 -7.78
C ALA A 149 2.41 4.35 -7.11
N THR A 150 3.37 3.82 -6.36
CA THR A 150 3.22 2.63 -5.53
C THR A 150 3.10 3.06 -4.08
N PHE A 151 2.04 2.62 -3.41
CA PHE A 151 1.75 2.92 -2.02
C PHE A 151 1.63 1.65 -1.19
N ARG A 152 1.84 1.82 0.12
CA ARG A 152 1.58 0.83 1.17
C ARG A 152 0.62 1.43 2.18
N LEU A 153 -0.44 0.69 2.50
CA LEU A 153 -1.42 1.06 3.51
C LEU A 153 -1.51 -0.11 4.50
N PHE A 154 -1.24 0.13 5.79
CA PHE A 154 -1.23 -0.90 6.81
C PHE A 154 -2.51 -0.89 7.64
N LYS A 155 -3.01 -2.07 7.99
CA LYS A 155 -4.08 -2.23 8.98
C LYS A 155 -3.46 -2.25 10.38
N VAL A 156 -3.22 -1.07 10.94
CA VAL A 156 -2.67 -0.90 12.29
C VAL A 156 -3.83 -0.71 13.27
N LEU A 157 -4.10 -1.70 14.11
CA LEU A 157 -5.12 -1.59 15.15
C LEU A 157 -4.49 -1.06 16.44
N GLY A 158 -4.94 0.11 16.90
CA GLY A 158 -4.70 0.63 18.25
C GLY A 158 -3.29 0.39 18.77
N SER A 159 -2.31 1.13 18.24
CA SER A 159 -0.92 1.03 18.69
C SER A 159 -0.79 1.36 20.18
N SER A 160 -0.14 0.49 20.96
CA SER A 160 0.27 0.78 22.34
C SER A 160 1.44 1.79 22.41
N TRP A 161 1.99 2.16 21.25
CA TRP A 161 3.15 3.03 21.14
C TRP A 161 2.72 4.49 20.98
N ALA A 162 2.98 5.29 22.01
CA ALA A 162 2.42 6.65 22.13
C ALA A 162 3.34 7.77 21.58
N GLY A 163 4.49 7.45 20.99
CA GLY A 163 5.46 8.49 20.59
C GLY A 163 6.53 8.05 19.60
N PRO A 164 7.42 8.95 19.17
CA PRO A 164 8.53 8.60 18.29
C PRO A 164 9.48 7.59 18.96
N GLY A 165 10.25 6.89 18.14
CA GLY A 165 11.18 5.86 18.60
C GLY A 165 12.39 5.71 17.71
N GLN A 166 13.20 4.71 18.01
CA GLN A 166 14.35 4.31 17.22
C GLN A 166 14.14 2.88 16.74
N ALA A 167 14.32 2.64 15.45
CA ALA A 167 14.23 1.34 14.81
C ALA A 167 15.62 0.88 14.38
N ILE A 168 15.92 -0.40 14.59
CA ILE A 168 17.15 -1.05 14.14
C ILE A 168 16.75 -2.31 13.36
N TYR A 169 17.07 -2.34 12.08
CA TYR A 169 16.81 -3.49 11.21
C TYR A 169 17.89 -4.57 11.41
N ASN A 170 17.47 -5.83 11.51
CA ASN A 170 18.36 -6.96 11.80
C ASN A 170 18.92 -7.68 10.55
N GLY A 171 18.48 -7.32 9.33
CA GLY A 171 18.90 -7.99 8.10
C GLY A 171 18.20 -9.32 7.79
N GLY A 172 17.12 -9.69 8.49
CA GLY A 172 16.49 -11.01 8.38
C GLY A 172 15.61 -11.23 7.14
N ILE A 173 15.31 -10.17 6.37
CA ILE A 173 14.49 -10.29 5.16
C ILE A 173 15.34 -10.78 3.99
N VAL A 174 15.00 -11.96 3.46
CA VAL A 174 15.68 -12.56 2.31
C VAL A 174 15.66 -11.62 1.10
N GLY A 175 16.84 -11.39 0.51
CA GLY A 175 17.06 -10.45 -0.60
C GLY A 175 17.23 -8.99 -0.19
N HIS A 176 17.06 -8.69 1.11
CA HIS A 176 17.17 -7.36 1.71
C HIS A 176 18.08 -7.39 2.93
N GLU A 177 19.08 -8.27 2.97
CA GLU A 177 19.89 -8.52 4.17
C GLU A 177 20.70 -7.28 4.58
N ARG A 178 21.14 -6.48 3.61
CA ARG A 178 21.95 -5.26 3.87
C ARG A 178 21.11 -4.01 4.09
N GLU A 179 20.02 -3.89 3.34
CA GLU A 179 19.15 -2.71 3.38
C GLU A 179 17.73 -3.05 2.97
N LEU A 180 16.77 -2.44 3.68
CA LEU A 180 15.37 -2.42 3.34
C LEU A 180 14.96 -0.99 2.98
N VAL A 181 14.73 -0.73 1.69
CA VAL A 181 14.04 0.48 1.23
C VAL A 181 12.56 0.28 1.48
N PHE A 182 12.05 0.83 2.59
CA PHE A 182 10.69 0.59 3.05
C PHE A 182 9.68 1.45 2.29
N ASP A 183 9.99 2.73 2.16
CA ASP A 183 9.26 3.73 1.38
C ASP A 183 10.20 4.87 0.94
N ALA A 184 9.66 5.95 0.36
CA ALA A 184 10.42 7.09 -0.13
C ALA A 184 11.12 7.91 0.97
N ASN A 185 10.70 7.75 2.23
CA ASN A 185 11.25 8.47 3.39
C ASN A 185 12.18 7.58 4.22
N PHE A 186 11.93 6.27 4.28
CA PHE A 186 12.65 5.35 5.16
C PHE A 186 13.40 4.28 4.40
N THR A 187 14.73 4.29 4.58
CA THR A 187 15.62 3.18 4.23
C THR A 187 16.33 2.72 5.49
N PHE A 188 16.22 1.44 5.82
CA PHE A 188 16.83 0.84 6.99
C PHE A 188 18.00 -0.03 6.58
N LYS A 189 19.21 0.36 6.96
CA LYS A 189 20.40 -0.48 6.80
C LYS A 189 20.56 -1.38 8.02
N GLU A 190 21.07 -2.57 7.80
CA GLU A 190 21.33 -3.54 8.87
C GLU A 190 22.17 -2.90 9.99
N GLY A 191 21.70 -3.01 11.23
CA GLY A 191 22.41 -2.56 12.43
C GLY A 191 22.44 -1.04 12.65
N GLU A 192 21.97 -0.22 11.70
CA GLU A 192 21.90 1.23 11.86
C GLU A 192 20.68 1.66 12.68
N VAL A 193 20.86 2.68 13.51
CA VAL A 193 19.78 3.29 14.30
C VAL A 193 19.09 4.36 13.45
N VAL A 194 17.79 4.21 13.23
CA VAL A 194 16.97 5.17 12.49
C VAL A 194 15.88 5.73 13.40
N ASP A 195 15.81 7.06 13.52
CA ASP A 195 14.71 7.73 14.20
C ASP A 195 13.43 7.60 13.37
N VAL A 196 12.35 7.14 13.99
CA VAL A 196 11.04 6.91 13.36
C VAL A 196 9.97 7.65 14.14
N ASP A 197 8.95 8.14 13.43
CA ASP A 197 7.77 8.70 14.07
C ASP A 197 6.90 7.59 14.71
N ALA A 198 5.86 8.01 15.42
CA ALA A 198 4.97 7.08 16.11
C ALA A 198 4.24 6.13 15.16
N GLU A 199 3.91 6.61 13.95
CA GLU A 199 3.19 5.83 12.94
C GLU A 199 4.08 4.73 12.37
N MET A 200 5.30 5.08 11.94
CA MET A 200 6.26 4.11 11.42
C MET A 200 6.67 3.09 12.49
N ALA A 201 6.87 3.53 13.74
CA ALA A 201 7.10 2.62 14.86
C ALA A 201 5.95 1.62 15.04
N ALA A 202 4.69 2.10 14.96
CA ALA A 202 3.51 1.26 15.06
C ALA A 202 3.40 0.27 13.90
N ILE A 203 3.66 0.71 12.67
CA ILE A 203 3.65 -0.14 11.47
C ILE A 203 4.69 -1.26 11.62
N LEU A 204 5.93 -0.93 11.96
CA LEU A 204 7.00 -1.90 12.09
C LEU A 204 6.70 -2.92 13.20
N GLN A 205 6.14 -2.49 14.34
CA GLN A 205 5.79 -3.39 15.46
C GLN A 205 4.57 -4.27 15.21
N SER A 206 3.58 -3.79 14.48
CA SER A 206 2.28 -4.47 14.36
C SER A 206 2.17 -5.34 13.11
N SER A 207 3.09 -5.22 12.17
CA SER A 207 3.07 -5.95 10.90
C SER A 207 4.04 -7.12 10.88
N ARG A 208 4.11 -7.82 9.73
CA ARG A 208 5.08 -8.90 9.51
C ARG A 208 6.55 -8.49 9.63
N PHE A 209 6.84 -7.20 9.76
CA PHE A 209 8.20 -6.70 9.98
C PHE A 209 8.62 -6.73 11.44
N ALA A 210 7.73 -7.05 12.38
CA ALA A 210 7.99 -6.94 13.81
C ALA A 210 9.24 -7.69 14.27
N ASP A 211 9.43 -8.92 13.77
CA ASP A 211 10.58 -9.75 14.15
C ASP A 211 11.90 -9.29 13.52
N GLU A 212 11.83 -8.40 12.52
CA GLU A 212 12.98 -7.89 11.78
C GLU A 212 13.50 -6.55 12.30
N PHE A 213 12.78 -5.96 13.26
CA PHE A 213 13.08 -4.64 13.80
C PHE A 213 13.12 -4.65 15.32
N LEU A 214 14.23 -4.19 15.89
CA LEU A 214 14.26 -3.77 17.29
C LEU A 214 13.79 -2.33 17.39
N ILE A 215 12.67 -2.09 18.08
CA ILE A 215 12.15 -0.73 18.32
C ILE A 215 12.35 -0.32 19.77
N ARG A 216 12.93 0.86 19.98
CA ARG A 216 13.17 1.48 21.29
C ARG A 216 12.36 2.75 21.44
N ALA A 217 11.69 2.92 22.58
CA ALA A 217 10.94 4.14 22.87
C ALA A 217 11.90 5.32 23.00
N GLY A 218 11.54 6.46 22.41
CA GLY A 218 12.26 7.70 22.66
C GLY A 218 12.21 8.00 24.16
N GLY A 219 13.34 7.94 24.85
CA GLY A 219 13.40 8.15 26.29
C GLY A 219 12.97 9.58 26.65
N ALA A 220 11.91 9.71 27.46
CA ALA A 220 11.73 10.89 28.29
C ALA A 220 12.77 10.84 29.43
N ASN A 221 13.90 11.55 29.24
CA ASN A 221 14.89 12.00 30.23
C ASN A 221 15.32 11.07 31.38
N ALA A 222 16.56 10.57 31.31
CA ALA A 222 17.32 10.09 32.48
C ALA A 222 18.14 11.19 33.20
N ALA A 223 17.78 12.48 33.06
CA ALA A 223 18.53 13.61 33.63
C ALA A 223 17.75 14.54 34.58
N ALA A 224 16.49 14.23 34.95
CA ALA A 224 15.65 15.14 35.74
C ALA A 224 15.20 14.60 37.11
N LEU A 225 15.91 13.63 37.70
CA LEU A 225 15.61 13.10 39.05
C LEU A 225 16.80 13.16 40.04
N GLN A 226 17.87 13.87 39.71
CA GLN A 226 18.89 14.27 40.69
C GLN A 226 18.78 15.77 40.96
N GLY A 227 17.95 16.14 41.93
CA GLY A 227 17.85 17.53 42.35
C GLY A 227 16.65 17.80 43.25
N CYS A 228 16.66 17.22 44.46
CA CYS A 228 16.13 17.81 45.69
C CYS A 228 16.36 16.81 46.84
N CYS A 229 17.52 16.93 47.48
CA CYS A 229 17.69 16.64 48.90
C CYS A 229 17.66 17.97 49.66
#